data_AF-A0A371QI49-F1
#
_entry.id   AF-A0A371QI49-F1
#
_cell.length_a   1.000
_cell.length_b   1.000
_cell.length_c   1.000
_cell.angle_alpha   90.00
_cell.angle_beta   90.00
_cell.angle_gamma   90.00
#
_symmetry.space_group_name_H-M   'P 1'
#
loop_
_entity.id
_entity.type
_entity.pdbx_description
1 polymer ?
#
loop_
_entity_poly.entity_id
_entity_poly.type
_entity_poly.pdbx_seq_one_letter_code
_entity_poly.pdbx_strand_id
1 'polypeptide(L)'
;MKTAVISVLFLFLISDAVTGQQNRDRHLDHRDDFEMESISGGDFRTYIQNNIPENDSWAVSMQTLGNFHNHMHEMMTHIARHGSIERGEEDIPDFDLRISGGEWTEIRKGLEAEGDRSEWRELIQITEIMHDRVHHVMAKSLLYDHGINNRTADPSDYLRTEPMDPSVAIPDPANLTYSHISQNEFREFVWDLSTDEEHKHAAFQAMAIFNHMLYDLLTQWHNIGYEHTDSECRPANEVPRVTSSDWTAYASQISGCSDDTWMELIKISELMKNRIHHMMYKMTAL
;
A
#
# COMPACT_ATOMS: atom_id res chain seq x y z
N MET A 1 52.29 -57.05 -17.20
CA MET A 1 51.06 -57.34 -16.43
C MET A 1 50.47 -55.99 -16.03
N LYS A 2 49.40 -55.57 -16.73
CA LYS A 2 48.01 -55.40 -16.21
C LYS A 2 47.86 -54.17 -15.28
N THR A 3 47.37 -53.03 -15.80
CA THR A 3 46.03 -52.38 -15.57
C THR A 3 45.87 -51.79 -14.15
N ALA A 4 45.39 -50.58 -13.87
CA ALA A 4 44.35 -49.70 -14.45
C ALA A 4 44.68 -48.21 -14.12
N VAL A 5 44.48 -47.21 -14.99
CA VAL A 5 43.23 -46.48 -15.36
C VAL A 5 42.45 -45.92 -14.16
N ILE A 6 42.43 -44.59 -14.01
CA ILE A 6 41.22 -43.74 -13.97
C ILE A 6 41.63 -42.32 -14.38
N SER A 7 41.00 -41.87 -15.46
CA SER A 7 41.00 -40.49 -15.98
C SER A 7 39.79 -39.74 -15.41
N VAL A 8 39.98 -38.49 -15.00
CA VAL A 8 38.96 -37.41 -15.09
C VAL A 8 39.74 -36.10 -15.26
N LEU A 9 40.12 -35.72 -16.47
CA LEU A 9 39.46 -34.69 -17.30
C LEU A 9 39.01 -33.44 -16.51
N PHE A 10 39.93 -32.49 -16.35
CA PHE A 10 39.60 -31.07 -16.15
C PHE A 10 39.57 -30.41 -17.52
N LEU A 11 38.37 -30.13 -18.03
CA LEU A 11 38.17 -29.39 -19.28
C LEU A 11 37.30 -28.17 -18.97
N PHE A 12 37.98 -27.02 -18.89
CA PHE A 12 37.39 -25.70 -19.07
C PHE A 12 36.76 -25.62 -20.45
N LEU A 13 35.43 -25.47 -20.56
CA LEU A 13 34.78 -24.81 -21.69
C LEU A 13 33.39 -24.28 -21.23
N ILE A 14 33.34 -22.97 -21.03
CA ILE A 14 32.31 -22.05 -21.53
C ILE A 14 30.88 -22.62 -21.56
N SER A 15 30.07 -22.24 -20.57
CA SER A 15 28.61 -22.14 -20.70
C SER A 15 28.10 -21.00 -19.82
N ASP A 16 28.69 -19.81 -20.02
CA ASP A 16 27.95 -18.57 -19.86
C ASP A 16 27.04 -18.40 -21.09
N ALA A 17 25.78 -18.02 -20.85
CA ALA A 17 24.68 -17.92 -21.80
C ALA A 17 23.95 -19.24 -22.12
N VAL A 18 23.08 -19.68 -21.19
CA VAL A 18 21.69 -20.17 -21.42
C VAL A 18 21.04 -20.49 -20.06
N THR A 19 21.05 -19.52 -19.15
CA THR A 19 20.20 -19.54 -17.93
C THR A 19 19.49 -18.21 -17.68
N GLY A 20 19.68 -17.22 -18.57
CA GLY A 20 19.00 -15.92 -18.50
C GLY A 20 17.60 -15.87 -19.12
N GLN A 21 17.02 -17.00 -19.54
CA GLN A 21 15.76 -17.04 -20.30
C GLN A 21 14.75 -18.07 -19.76
N GLN A 22 14.71 -18.25 -18.43
CA GLN A 22 13.57 -18.85 -17.72
C GLN A 22 12.90 -17.87 -16.73
N ASN A 23 13.27 -16.59 -16.76
CA ASN A 23 12.68 -15.54 -15.89
C ASN A 23 11.50 -14.79 -16.54
N ARG A 24 10.73 -15.41 -17.45
CA ARG A 24 9.56 -14.75 -18.07
C ARG A 24 8.18 -15.19 -17.57
N ASP A 25 8.11 -16.17 -16.67
CA ASP A 25 6.83 -16.59 -16.05
C ASP A 25 6.91 -16.67 -14.52
N ARG A 26 7.73 -15.81 -13.88
CA ARG A 26 7.39 -15.44 -12.49
C ARG A 26 6.21 -14.47 -12.59
N HIS A 27 5.00 -15.01 -12.64
CA HIS A 27 3.93 -14.39 -11.87
C HIS A 27 4.54 -14.06 -10.51
N LEU A 28 4.79 -12.78 -10.26
CA LEU A 28 5.17 -12.33 -8.93
C LEU A 28 4.04 -12.85 -8.03
N ASP A 29 4.35 -13.82 -7.19
CA ASP A 29 3.38 -14.32 -6.23
C ASP A 29 3.13 -13.15 -5.28
N HIS A 30 1.99 -12.48 -5.45
CA HIS A 30 1.60 -11.36 -4.62
C HIS A 30 1.60 -11.71 -3.13
N ARG A 31 1.64 -13.01 -2.79
CA ARG A 31 1.82 -13.55 -1.43
C ARG A 31 3.09 -13.06 -0.72
N ASP A 32 4.14 -12.70 -1.44
CA ASP A 32 5.36 -12.14 -0.84
C ASP A 32 5.14 -10.71 -0.27
N ASP A 33 4.05 -10.02 -0.64
CA ASP A 33 3.70 -8.68 -0.11
C ASP A 33 2.92 -8.73 1.22
N PHE A 34 2.45 -9.89 1.68
CA PHE A 34 1.52 -10.02 2.82
C PHE A 34 2.20 -10.19 4.18
N GLU A 35 3.53 -10.25 4.24
CA GLU A 35 4.28 -10.41 5.51
C GLU A 35 4.54 -9.06 6.20
N MET A 36 3.63 -8.09 6.12
CA MET A 36 3.87 -6.73 6.59
C MET A 36 3.15 -6.37 7.90
N GLU A 37 3.73 -5.40 8.60
CA GLU A 37 3.30 -4.89 9.90
C GLU A 37 1.79 -4.61 9.94
N SER A 38 1.08 -5.22 10.89
CA SER A 38 -0.34 -4.94 11.12
C SER A 38 -0.51 -4.08 12.36
N ILE A 39 -1.28 -3.00 12.25
CA ILE A 39 -1.70 -2.21 13.41
C ILE A 39 -2.89 -2.92 14.04
N SER A 40 -2.77 -3.22 15.33
CA SER A 40 -3.84 -3.89 16.10
C SER A 40 -4.35 -3.07 17.28
N GLY A 41 -3.63 -1.99 17.62
CA GLY A 41 -3.98 -1.10 18.72
C GLY A 41 -5.14 -0.19 18.37
N GLY A 42 -6.37 -0.61 18.70
CA GLY A 42 -7.56 0.24 18.70
C GLY A 42 -7.82 1.01 17.41
N ASP A 43 -8.63 2.06 17.51
CA ASP A 43 -8.83 3.03 16.44
C ASP A 43 -7.60 3.95 16.36
N PHE A 44 -6.93 4.01 15.21
CA PHE A 44 -5.75 4.87 15.01
C PHE A 44 -6.06 6.34 15.33
N ARG A 45 -7.29 6.82 15.07
CA ARG A 45 -7.70 8.17 15.45
C ARG A 45 -7.66 8.36 16.96
N THR A 46 -8.02 7.33 17.72
CA THR A 46 -7.92 7.33 19.19
C THR A 46 -6.46 7.42 19.65
N TYR A 47 -5.51 6.76 18.97
CA TYR A 47 -4.08 7.00 19.23
C TYR A 47 -3.72 8.47 19.04
N ILE A 48 -4.04 9.02 17.85
CA ILE A 48 -3.65 10.40 17.50
C ILE A 48 -4.23 11.36 18.55
N GLN A 49 -5.51 11.22 18.88
CA GLN A 49 -6.18 12.07 19.88
C GLN A 49 -5.54 12.01 21.27
N ASN A 50 -5.05 10.85 21.69
CA ASN A 50 -4.50 10.66 23.03
C ASN A 50 -3.01 11.03 23.13
N ASN A 51 -2.24 10.84 22.05
CA ASN A 51 -0.78 10.88 22.08
C ASN A 51 -0.16 12.00 21.24
N ILE A 52 -0.93 12.60 20.32
CA ILE A 52 -0.55 13.72 19.46
C ILE A 52 -1.52 14.89 19.72
N PRO A 53 -1.44 15.54 20.91
CA PRO A 53 -2.42 16.54 21.35
C PRO A 53 -2.26 17.91 20.70
N GLU A 54 -1.13 18.17 20.05
CA GLU A 54 -0.88 19.41 19.34
C GLU A 54 -1.70 19.50 18.04
N ASN A 55 -1.67 20.68 17.42
CA ASN A 55 -2.45 20.99 16.22
C ASN A 55 -1.58 21.70 15.16
N ASP A 56 -0.35 21.22 14.99
CA ASP A 56 0.56 21.65 13.94
C ASP A 56 0.30 20.87 12.63
N SER A 57 1.09 21.17 11.60
CA SER A 57 0.98 20.53 10.27
C SER A 57 1.12 19.01 10.37
N TRP A 58 2.03 18.51 11.20
CA TRP A 58 2.24 17.09 11.41
C TRP A 58 1.04 16.41 12.07
N ALA A 59 0.54 16.94 13.19
CA ALA A 59 -0.62 16.41 13.88
C ALA A 59 -1.87 16.37 12.99
N VAL A 60 -2.10 17.40 12.19
CA VAL A 60 -3.20 17.44 11.21
C VAL A 60 -3.03 16.37 10.12
N SER A 61 -1.80 16.11 9.67
CA SER A 61 -1.51 15.02 8.73
C SER A 61 -1.77 13.64 9.31
N MET A 62 -1.45 13.43 10.60
CA MET A 62 -1.71 12.18 11.30
C MET A 62 -3.22 11.95 11.48
N GLN A 63 -4.00 13.00 11.78
CA GLN A 63 -5.46 12.93 11.79
C GLN A 63 -6.03 12.64 10.40
N THR A 64 -5.46 13.23 9.35
CA THR A 64 -5.85 12.97 7.95
C THR A 64 -5.60 11.51 7.58
N LEU A 65 -4.46 10.94 7.97
CA LEU A 65 -4.15 9.53 7.77
C LEU A 65 -5.14 8.61 8.51
N GLY A 66 -5.53 8.93 9.75
CA GLY A 66 -6.57 8.18 10.46
C GLY A 66 -7.96 8.29 9.82
N ASN A 67 -8.29 9.43 9.22
CA ASN A 67 -9.52 9.56 8.45
C ASN A 67 -9.47 8.74 7.16
N PHE A 68 -8.33 8.80 6.47
CA PHE A 68 -8.05 8.07 5.25
C PHE A 68 -8.16 6.55 5.45
N HIS A 69 -7.62 6.02 6.55
CA HIS A 69 -7.71 4.60 6.90
C HIS A 69 -9.14 4.11 7.12
N ASN A 70 -9.99 4.87 7.82
CA ASN A 70 -11.38 4.46 8.01
C ASN A 70 -12.18 4.54 6.71
N HIS A 71 -11.92 5.56 5.88
CA HIS A 71 -12.58 5.68 4.58
C HIS A 71 -12.21 4.53 3.64
N MET A 72 -10.97 4.03 3.73
CA MET A 72 -10.56 2.79 3.09
C MET A 72 -11.44 1.61 3.54
N HIS A 73 -11.79 1.54 4.84
CA HIS A 73 -12.62 0.45 5.35
C HIS A 73 -14.05 0.51 4.84
N GLU A 74 -14.62 1.71 4.75
CA GLU A 74 -15.94 1.93 4.12
C GLU A 74 -15.92 1.50 2.65
N MET A 75 -14.91 1.91 1.89
CA MET A 75 -14.72 1.51 0.50
C MET A 75 -14.60 -0.02 0.35
N MET A 76 -13.78 -0.67 1.17
CA MET A 76 -13.67 -2.14 1.18
C MET A 76 -15.01 -2.79 1.50
N THR A 77 -15.78 -2.26 2.45
CA THR A 77 -17.14 -2.75 2.76
C THR A 77 -18.03 -2.71 1.51
N HIS A 78 -18.04 -1.61 0.76
CA HIS A 78 -18.83 -1.49 -0.45
C HIS A 78 -18.39 -2.47 -1.56
N ILE A 79 -17.08 -2.68 -1.73
CA ILE A 79 -16.55 -3.69 -2.66
C ILE A 79 -17.02 -5.09 -2.27
N ALA A 80 -16.91 -5.45 -0.98
CA ALA A 80 -17.36 -6.74 -0.46
C ALA A 80 -18.86 -6.97 -0.66
N ARG A 81 -19.70 -5.96 -0.36
CA ARG A 81 -21.16 -6.00 -0.56
C ARG A 81 -21.52 -6.22 -2.02
N HIS A 82 -20.89 -5.46 -2.92
CA HIS A 82 -21.12 -5.63 -4.35
C HIS A 82 -20.77 -7.04 -4.81
N GLY A 83 -19.60 -7.56 -4.42
CA GLY A 83 -19.21 -8.93 -4.74
C GLY A 83 -20.15 -9.99 -4.16
N SER A 84 -20.63 -9.82 -2.93
CA SER A 84 -21.63 -10.73 -2.32
C SER A 84 -22.93 -10.76 -3.11
N ILE A 85 -23.45 -9.60 -3.52
CA ILE A 85 -24.67 -9.50 -4.31
C ILE A 85 -24.53 -10.19 -5.67
N GLU A 86 -23.41 -10.00 -6.37
CA GLU A 86 -23.16 -10.69 -7.64
C GLU A 86 -23.08 -12.20 -7.50
N ARG A 87 -22.60 -12.70 -6.36
CA ARG A 87 -22.52 -14.13 -6.05
C ARG A 87 -23.81 -14.71 -5.44
N GLY A 88 -24.79 -13.86 -5.10
CA GLY A 88 -26.04 -14.28 -4.46
C GLY A 88 -25.84 -14.76 -3.01
N GLU A 89 -24.86 -14.19 -2.30
CA GLU A 89 -24.48 -14.52 -0.93
C GLU A 89 -25.21 -13.64 0.12
N GLU A 90 -25.00 -13.94 1.41
CA GLU A 90 -25.58 -13.17 2.52
C GLU A 90 -24.98 -11.76 2.66
N ASP A 91 -25.71 -10.90 3.36
CA ASP A 91 -25.40 -9.48 3.53
C ASP A 91 -24.10 -9.27 4.32
N ILE A 92 -23.21 -8.40 3.83
CA ILE A 92 -21.91 -8.13 4.46
C ILE A 92 -22.09 -7.01 5.52
N PRO A 93 -21.74 -7.25 6.80
CA PRO A 93 -21.81 -6.22 7.83
C PRO A 93 -20.86 -5.06 7.53
N ASP A 94 -21.12 -3.89 8.11
CA ASP A 94 -20.18 -2.76 8.02
C ASP A 94 -18.88 -3.10 8.73
N PHE A 95 -17.75 -2.77 8.11
CA PHE A 95 -16.44 -3.00 8.71
C PHE A 95 -16.02 -1.91 9.71
N ASP A 96 -16.95 -1.47 10.56
CA ASP A 96 -16.85 -0.27 11.40
C ASP A 96 -15.71 -0.27 12.43
N LEU A 97 -15.21 -1.44 12.82
CA LEU A 97 -14.30 -1.59 13.97
C LEU A 97 -13.07 -2.47 13.72
N ARG A 98 -13.13 -3.43 12.78
CA ARG A 98 -12.02 -4.35 12.48
C ARG A 98 -12.14 -4.93 11.06
N ILE A 99 -11.50 -4.32 10.07
CA ILE A 99 -11.13 -5.05 8.84
C ILE A 99 -10.02 -6.07 9.09
N SER A 100 -9.22 -5.92 10.16
CA SER A 100 -8.03 -6.76 10.35
C SER A 100 -8.36 -8.21 10.73
N GLY A 101 -8.52 -9.03 9.69
CA GLY A 101 -8.16 -10.46 9.69
C GLY A 101 -9.29 -11.48 9.74
N GLY A 102 -10.56 -11.06 9.81
CA GLY A 102 -11.71 -11.97 9.81
C GLY A 102 -12.44 -11.98 8.47
N GLU A 103 -13.33 -11.02 8.29
CA GLU A 103 -14.37 -11.05 7.26
C GLU A 103 -13.81 -10.94 5.84
N TRP A 104 -12.88 -10.01 5.60
CA TRP A 104 -12.22 -9.88 4.29
C TRP A 104 -11.39 -11.12 3.91
N THR A 105 -10.71 -11.70 4.89
CA THR A 105 -9.95 -12.95 4.72
C THR A 105 -10.87 -14.12 4.38
N GLU A 106 -12.08 -14.18 4.95
CA GLU A 106 -13.06 -15.21 4.59
C GLU A 106 -13.58 -15.02 3.16
N ILE A 107 -13.81 -13.78 2.70
CA ILE A 107 -14.16 -13.51 1.28
C ILE A 107 -13.07 -14.05 0.34
N ARG A 108 -11.79 -13.76 0.61
CA ARG A 108 -10.69 -14.30 -0.20
C ARG A 108 -10.67 -15.83 -0.19
N LYS A 109 -10.80 -16.46 0.99
CA LYS A 109 -10.81 -17.92 1.11
C LYS A 109 -11.97 -18.55 0.33
N GLY A 110 -13.13 -17.91 0.30
CA GLY A 110 -14.27 -18.32 -0.53
C GLY A 110 -13.90 -18.38 -2.01
N LEU A 111 -13.40 -17.27 -2.56
CA LEU A 111 -12.96 -17.18 -3.96
C LEU A 111 -11.84 -18.18 -4.29
N GLU A 112 -10.89 -18.39 -3.36
CA GLU A 112 -9.83 -19.39 -3.53
C GLU A 112 -10.36 -20.83 -3.52
N ALA A 113 -11.32 -21.14 -2.66
CA ALA A 113 -11.93 -22.47 -2.54
C ALA A 113 -12.81 -22.82 -3.76
N GLU A 114 -13.42 -21.82 -4.38
CA GLU A 114 -14.19 -21.96 -5.62
C GLU A 114 -13.30 -22.17 -6.86
N GLY A 115 -11.98 -22.05 -6.70
CA GLY A 115 -11.03 -22.16 -7.81
C GLY A 115 -11.13 -21.00 -8.79
N ASP A 116 -11.73 -19.89 -8.36
CA ASP A 116 -11.99 -18.73 -9.20
C ASP A 116 -10.67 -18.05 -9.60
N ARG A 117 -10.55 -17.71 -10.87
CA ARG A 117 -9.45 -16.89 -11.42
C ARG A 117 -10.00 -15.59 -12.04
N SER A 118 -11.20 -15.19 -11.64
CA SER A 118 -11.90 -13.99 -12.09
C SER A 118 -11.18 -12.70 -11.72
N GLU A 119 -11.61 -11.62 -12.36
CA GLU A 119 -11.26 -10.24 -12.05
C GLU A 119 -11.57 -9.89 -10.58
N TRP A 120 -12.56 -10.54 -9.98
CA TRP A 120 -12.89 -10.38 -8.56
C TRP A 120 -11.80 -10.89 -7.63
N ARG A 121 -11.22 -12.06 -7.91
CA ARG A 121 -10.11 -12.57 -7.10
C ARG A 121 -8.91 -11.64 -7.16
N GLU A 122 -8.59 -11.14 -8.35
CA GLU A 122 -7.51 -10.17 -8.52
C GLU A 122 -7.80 -8.85 -7.79
N LEU A 123 -9.05 -8.37 -7.83
CA LEU A 123 -9.47 -7.17 -7.09
C LEU A 123 -9.32 -7.37 -5.58
N ILE A 124 -9.83 -8.47 -5.03
CA ILE A 124 -9.75 -8.74 -3.59
C ILE A 124 -8.29 -8.78 -3.13
N GLN A 125 -7.42 -9.46 -3.89
CA GLN A 125 -5.99 -9.53 -3.57
C GLN A 125 -5.30 -8.17 -3.63
N ILE A 126 -5.54 -7.37 -4.66
CA ILE A 126 -4.90 -6.04 -4.74
C ILE A 126 -5.43 -5.10 -3.65
N THR A 127 -6.69 -5.23 -3.25
CA THR A 127 -7.27 -4.46 -2.15
C THR A 127 -6.66 -4.86 -0.79
N GLU A 128 -6.36 -6.13 -0.54
CA GLU A 128 -5.60 -6.54 0.67
C GLU A 128 -4.21 -5.92 0.69
N ILE A 129 -3.48 -6.02 -0.43
CA ILE A 129 -2.12 -5.45 -0.51
C ILE A 129 -2.16 -3.94 -0.32
N MET A 130 -3.17 -3.27 -0.87
CA MET A 130 -3.38 -1.84 -0.65
C MET A 130 -3.63 -1.54 0.83
N HIS A 131 -4.50 -2.31 1.50
CA HIS A 131 -4.78 -2.19 2.93
C HIS A 131 -3.53 -2.35 3.79
N ASP A 132 -2.72 -3.37 3.51
CA ASP A 132 -1.45 -3.61 4.19
C ASP A 132 -0.45 -2.47 3.99
N ARG A 133 -0.41 -1.85 2.79
CA ARG A 133 0.45 -0.69 2.55
C ARG A 133 -0.01 0.54 3.31
N VAL A 134 -1.32 0.74 3.50
CA VAL A 134 -1.82 1.82 4.37
C VAL A 134 -1.39 1.59 5.82
N HIS A 135 -1.51 0.36 6.33
CA HIS A 135 -1.01 0.01 7.66
C HIS A 135 0.49 0.22 7.81
N HIS A 136 1.28 -0.14 6.80
CA HIS A 136 2.73 0.08 6.81
C HIS A 136 3.09 1.57 6.85
N VAL A 137 2.40 2.40 6.07
CA VAL A 137 2.54 3.85 6.13
C VAL A 137 2.19 4.39 7.52
N MET A 138 1.09 3.91 8.10
CA MET A 138 0.69 4.29 9.46
C MET A 138 1.75 3.89 10.49
N ALA A 139 2.30 2.69 10.43
CA ALA A 139 3.35 2.25 11.33
C ALA A 139 4.60 3.14 11.23
N LYS A 140 5.08 3.42 10.02
CA LYS A 140 6.24 4.31 9.80
C LYS A 140 5.97 5.74 10.23
N SER A 141 4.75 6.25 10.05
CA SER A 141 4.38 7.58 10.54
C SER A 141 4.43 7.66 12.06
N LEU A 142 4.03 6.60 12.78
CA LEU A 142 4.14 6.53 14.24
C LEU A 142 5.60 6.48 14.71
N LEU A 143 6.44 5.68 14.03
CA LEU A 143 7.86 5.60 14.34
C LEU A 143 8.57 6.93 14.11
N TYR A 144 8.24 7.62 13.00
CA TYR A 144 8.73 8.96 12.73
C TYR A 144 8.30 9.95 13.82
N ASP A 145 6.99 10.03 14.13
CA ASP A 145 6.45 10.89 15.18
C ASP A 145 7.15 10.67 16.53
N HIS A 146 7.31 9.40 16.92
CA HIS A 146 8.01 9.02 18.14
C HIS A 146 9.45 9.54 18.16
N GLY A 147 10.18 9.40 17.05
CA GLY A 147 11.55 9.85 16.90
C GLY A 147 11.71 11.37 16.99
N ILE A 148 10.84 12.15 16.34
CA ILE A 148 10.97 13.61 16.29
C ILE A 148 10.38 14.33 17.51
N ASN A 149 9.32 13.78 18.12
CA ASN A 149 8.60 14.41 19.22
C ASN A 149 8.90 13.78 20.59
N ASN A 150 9.76 12.75 20.64
CA ASN A 150 10.16 12.04 21.86
C ASN A 150 8.94 11.63 22.71
N ARG A 151 7.97 10.99 22.05
CA ARG A 151 6.69 10.62 22.67
C ARG A 151 6.91 9.66 23.83
N THR A 152 6.10 9.83 24.88
CA THR A 152 6.14 8.95 26.06
C THR A 152 5.36 7.64 25.86
N ALA A 153 4.40 7.63 24.94
CA ALA A 153 3.70 6.42 24.51
C ALA A 153 4.65 5.56 23.66
N ASP A 154 4.72 4.26 23.99
CA ASP A 154 5.51 3.29 23.25
C ASP A 154 4.76 2.91 21.97
N PRO A 155 5.34 3.12 20.76
CA PRO A 155 4.70 2.72 19.51
C PRO A 155 4.36 1.22 19.48
N SER A 156 5.10 0.37 20.21
CA SER A 156 4.83 -1.07 20.30
C SER A 156 3.52 -1.41 21.00
N ASP A 157 2.93 -0.49 21.78
CA ASP A 157 1.57 -0.67 22.33
C ASP A 157 0.51 -0.73 21.21
N TYR A 158 0.85 -0.26 20.01
CA TYR A 158 -0.06 -0.14 18.87
C TYR A 158 0.33 -1.04 17.69
N LEU A 159 1.62 -1.34 17.54
CA LEU A 159 2.15 -2.29 16.56
C LEU A 159 1.97 -3.74 17.08
N ARG A 160 1.35 -4.63 16.28
CA ARG A 160 1.02 -6.00 16.72
C ARG A 160 2.23 -6.94 16.81
N THR A 161 3.32 -6.57 16.14
CA THR A 161 4.58 -7.31 16.04
C THR A 161 5.72 -6.40 16.46
N GLU A 162 6.83 -6.97 16.94
CA GLU A 162 8.07 -6.18 17.10
C GLU A 162 8.28 -5.35 15.83
N PRO A 163 8.60 -4.05 15.95
CA PRO A 163 8.83 -3.19 14.79
C PRO A 163 9.81 -3.92 13.88
N MET A 164 9.41 -4.09 12.62
CA MET A 164 10.19 -4.86 11.67
C MET A 164 11.58 -4.23 11.61
N ASP A 165 12.62 -5.06 11.52
CA ASP A 165 13.97 -4.57 11.30
C ASP A 165 13.92 -3.57 10.14
N PRO A 166 14.32 -2.30 10.32
CA PRO A 166 14.33 -1.32 9.23
C PRO A 166 15.16 -1.78 8.01
N SER A 167 15.97 -2.84 8.17
CA SER A 167 16.64 -3.54 7.07
C SER A 167 15.72 -4.39 6.18
N VAL A 168 14.46 -4.66 6.55
CA VAL A 168 13.49 -5.31 5.66
C VAL A 168 13.23 -4.36 4.49
N ALA A 169 13.77 -4.76 3.35
CA ALA A 169 13.83 -3.93 2.17
C ALA A 169 12.43 -3.47 1.75
N ILE A 170 12.25 -2.14 1.74
CA ILE A 170 11.19 -1.49 0.96
C ILE A 170 11.26 -2.06 -0.46
N PRO A 171 10.20 -2.71 -0.97
CA PRO A 171 10.19 -3.21 -2.34
C PRO A 171 10.58 -2.11 -3.31
N ASP A 172 11.51 -2.40 -4.22
CA ASP A 172 11.93 -1.44 -5.25
C ASP A 172 10.72 -1.00 -6.09
N PRO A 173 10.38 0.30 -6.12
CA PRO A 173 9.31 0.81 -6.96
C PRO A 173 9.43 0.44 -8.44
N ALA A 174 10.64 0.23 -8.97
CA ALA A 174 10.86 -0.20 -10.34
C ALA A 174 10.37 -1.64 -10.61
N ASN A 175 10.23 -2.47 -9.57
CA ASN A 175 9.69 -3.83 -9.67
C ASN A 175 8.15 -3.86 -9.57
N LEU A 176 7.51 -2.71 -9.36
CA LEU A 176 6.06 -2.55 -9.30
C LEU A 176 5.49 -2.17 -10.68
N THR A 177 5.38 -3.13 -11.59
CA THR A 177 4.74 -2.91 -12.89
C THR A 177 3.28 -3.35 -12.88
N TYR A 178 2.36 -2.39 -12.81
CA TYR A 178 0.93 -2.60 -13.03
C TYR A 178 0.31 -1.48 -13.86
N SER A 179 -0.84 -1.77 -14.46
CA SER A 179 -1.62 -0.78 -15.20
C SER A 179 -2.06 0.36 -14.28
N HIS A 180 -1.92 1.60 -14.77
CA HIS A 180 -2.22 2.82 -14.04
C HIS A 180 -3.37 3.56 -14.73
N ILE A 181 -4.33 4.03 -13.94
CA ILE A 181 -5.38 4.95 -14.39
C ILE A 181 -5.16 6.33 -13.74
N SER A 182 -5.29 7.42 -14.49
CA SER A 182 -5.21 8.76 -13.92
C SER A 182 -6.46 9.09 -13.09
N GLN A 183 -6.33 10.02 -12.14
CA GLN A 183 -7.48 10.44 -11.32
C GLN A 183 -8.61 11.01 -12.17
N ASN A 184 -8.29 11.77 -13.21
CA ASN A 184 -9.30 12.39 -14.06
C ASN A 184 -10.06 11.33 -14.86
N GLU A 185 -9.35 10.35 -15.42
CA GLU A 185 -9.96 9.20 -16.11
C GLU A 185 -10.86 8.39 -15.19
N PHE A 186 -10.39 8.08 -13.97
CA PHE A 186 -11.21 7.35 -12.99
C PHE A 186 -12.46 8.14 -12.59
N ARG A 187 -12.32 9.44 -12.40
CA ARG A 187 -13.40 10.33 -12.00
C ARG A 187 -14.45 10.47 -13.12
N GLU A 188 -14.01 10.57 -14.37
CA GLU A 188 -14.90 10.53 -15.54
C GLU A 188 -15.65 9.19 -15.61
N PHE A 189 -14.95 8.07 -15.38
CA PHE A 189 -15.56 6.74 -15.30
C PHE A 189 -16.65 6.65 -14.22
N VAL A 190 -16.40 7.18 -13.02
CA VAL A 190 -17.39 7.21 -11.92
C VAL A 190 -18.64 8.00 -12.31
N TRP A 191 -18.48 9.12 -13.05
CA TRP A 191 -19.62 9.92 -13.50
C TRP A 191 -20.46 9.24 -14.58
N ASP A 192 -19.86 8.38 -15.40
CA ASP A 192 -20.51 7.70 -16.52
C ASP A 192 -21.18 6.37 -16.10
N LEU A 193 -20.98 5.89 -14.88
CA LEU A 193 -21.60 4.67 -14.34
C LEU A 193 -23.12 4.83 -14.15
N SER A 194 -23.89 3.95 -14.79
CA SER A 194 -25.35 3.89 -14.65
C SER A 194 -25.79 3.58 -13.22
N THR A 195 -26.91 4.14 -12.78
CA THR A 195 -27.44 4.04 -11.41
C THR A 195 -27.96 2.66 -11.00
N ASP A 196 -28.07 1.71 -11.94
CA ASP A 196 -28.71 0.41 -11.70
C ASP A 196 -27.83 -0.58 -10.90
N GLU A 197 -26.56 -0.25 -10.65
CA GLU A 197 -25.62 -1.02 -9.83
C GLU A 197 -25.24 -0.26 -8.54
N GLU A 198 -26.21 -0.01 -7.65
CA GLU A 198 -26.09 0.89 -6.49
C GLU A 198 -24.81 0.68 -5.65
N HIS A 199 -24.48 -0.57 -5.30
CA HIS A 199 -23.29 -0.87 -4.49
C HIS A 199 -21.97 -0.72 -5.26
N LYS A 200 -21.98 -0.98 -6.58
CA LYS A 200 -20.82 -0.69 -7.44
C LYS A 200 -20.61 0.81 -7.52
N HIS A 201 -21.66 1.57 -7.80
CA HIS A 201 -21.61 3.04 -7.83
C HIS A 201 -21.11 3.61 -6.48
N ALA A 202 -21.59 3.08 -5.35
CA ALA A 202 -21.12 3.49 -4.02
C ALA A 202 -19.62 3.17 -3.81
N ALA A 203 -19.15 1.99 -4.24
CA ALA A 203 -17.73 1.63 -4.17
C ALA A 203 -16.86 2.58 -5.02
N PHE A 204 -17.31 2.94 -6.21
CA PHE A 204 -16.63 3.90 -7.09
C PHE A 204 -16.59 5.32 -6.49
N GLN A 205 -17.69 5.79 -5.90
CA GLN A 205 -17.72 7.07 -5.18
C GLN A 205 -16.78 7.07 -3.98
N ALA A 206 -16.80 6.01 -3.17
CA ALA A 206 -15.91 5.85 -2.03
C ALA A 206 -14.44 5.86 -2.48
N MET A 207 -14.11 5.19 -3.58
CA MET A 207 -12.76 5.19 -4.18
C MET A 207 -12.33 6.60 -4.65
N ALA A 208 -13.23 7.36 -5.26
CA ALA A 208 -12.92 8.71 -5.72
C ALA A 208 -12.59 9.64 -4.54
N ILE A 209 -13.34 9.54 -3.44
CA ILE A 209 -13.07 10.26 -2.18
C ILE A 209 -11.74 9.77 -1.58
N PHE A 210 -11.52 8.47 -1.50
CA PHE A 210 -10.29 7.87 -0.99
C PHE A 210 -9.04 8.38 -1.72
N ASN A 211 -9.10 8.40 -3.05
CA ASN A 211 -8.03 8.96 -3.87
C ASN A 211 -7.87 10.48 -3.67
N HIS A 212 -8.93 11.24 -3.43
CA HIS A 212 -8.77 12.66 -3.08
C HIS A 212 -7.99 12.84 -1.78
N MET A 213 -8.37 12.08 -0.74
CA MET A 213 -7.72 12.09 0.57
C MET A 213 -6.27 11.63 0.50
N LEU A 214 -5.93 10.66 -0.36
CA LEU A 214 -4.56 10.28 -0.66
C LEU A 214 -3.74 11.51 -1.06
N TYR A 215 -4.20 12.27 -2.05
CA TYR A 215 -3.46 13.43 -2.54
C TYR A 215 -3.41 14.60 -1.57
N ASP A 216 -4.43 14.75 -0.72
CA ASP A 216 -4.36 15.72 0.38
C ASP A 216 -3.28 15.31 1.39
N LEU A 217 -3.21 14.03 1.76
CA LEU A 217 -2.18 13.50 2.66
C LEU A 217 -0.77 13.63 2.06
N LEU A 218 -0.59 13.24 0.79
CA LEU A 218 0.70 13.38 0.10
C LEU A 218 1.11 14.86 -0.03
N THR A 219 0.16 15.77 -0.22
CA THR A 219 0.45 17.22 -0.26
C THR A 219 0.90 17.72 1.12
N GLN A 220 0.23 17.29 2.19
CA GLN A 220 0.62 17.64 3.56
C GLN A 220 2.03 17.15 3.88
N TRP A 221 2.34 15.88 3.60
CA TRP A 221 3.68 15.31 3.81
C TRP A 221 4.75 15.93 2.93
N HIS A 222 4.42 16.25 1.68
CA HIS A 222 5.33 17.00 0.83
C HIS A 222 5.68 18.36 1.43
N ASN A 223 4.69 19.09 1.95
CA ASN A 223 4.92 20.41 2.53
C ASN A 223 5.64 20.35 3.89
N ILE A 224 5.38 19.33 4.71
CA ILE A 224 6.19 19.03 5.90
C ILE A 224 7.63 18.69 5.49
N GLY A 225 7.81 17.88 4.45
CA GLY A 225 9.11 17.61 3.83
C GLY A 225 9.83 18.88 3.38
N TYR A 226 9.09 19.87 2.88
CA TYR A 226 9.65 21.15 2.44
C TYR A 226 10.23 22.00 3.59
N GLU A 227 9.80 21.73 4.82
CA GLU A 227 10.30 22.39 6.04
C GLU A 227 11.59 21.76 6.58
N HIS A 228 12.00 20.59 6.08
CA HIS A 228 13.28 19.97 6.48
C HIS A 228 14.49 20.85 6.12
N THR A 229 15.48 20.86 7.02
CA THR A 229 16.74 21.61 6.85
C THR A 229 17.70 20.96 5.87
N ASP A 230 17.66 19.63 5.76
CA ASP A 230 18.55 18.86 4.90
C ASP A 230 18.04 18.89 3.46
N SER A 231 18.85 19.42 2.54
CA SER A 231 18.45 19.61 1.14
C SER A 231 18.11 18.31 0.43
N GLU A 232 18.67 17.19 0.88
CA GLU A 232 18.42 15.86 0.31
C GLU A 232 17.05 15.29 0.73
N CYS A 233 16.55 15.70 1.91
CA CYS A 233 15.24 15.33 2.43
C CYS A 233 14.12 16.25 1.91
N ARG A 234 14.48 17.42 1.40
CA ARG A 234 13.56 18.47 1.00
C ARG A 234 13.08 18.31 -0.45
N PRO A 235 11.76 18.34 -0.73
CA PRO A 235 11.26 18.46 -2.10
C PRO A 235 11.64 19.81 -2.72
N ALA A 236 11.61 19.88 -4.04
CA ALA A 236 12.13 21.05 -4.78
C ALA A 236 11.42 22.37 -4.45
N ASN A 237 10.10 22.34 -4.25
CA ASN A 237 9.27 23.51 -3.99
C ASN A 237 8.18 23.15 -2.98
N GLU A 238 7.57 24.14 -2.33
CA GLU A 238 6.26 23.99 -1.71
C GLU A 238 5.19 23.99 -2.82
N VAL A 239 4.15 23.15 -2.70
CA VAL A 239 3.08 23.10 -3.69
C VAL A 239 1.70 23.15 -3.05
N PRO A 240 0.71 23.79 -3.71
CA PRO A 240 -0.67 23.79 -3.22
C PRO A 240 -1.36 22.43 -3.36
N ARG A 241 -0.89 21.59 -4.30
CA ARG A 241 -1.36 20.22 -4.51
C ARG A 241 -0.29 19.43 -5.25
N VAL A 242 0.09 18.28 -4.72
CA VAL A 242 1.04 17.38 -5.36
C VAL A 242 0.37 16.61 -6.51
N THR A 243 1.05 16.44 -7.64
CA THR A 243 0.61 15.51 -8.68
C THR A 243 1.24 14.13 -8.51
N SER A 244 0.75 13.11 -9.24
CA SER A 244 1.38 11.78 -9.20
C SER A 244 2.86 11.84 -9.59
N SER A 245 3.19 12.63 -10.62
CA SER A 245 4.55 12.81 -11.10
C SER A 245 5.42 13.56 -10.10
N ASP A 246 4.89 14.59 -9.44
CA ASP A 246 5.65 15.34 -8.43
C ASP A 246 6.03 14.44 -7.25
N TRP A 247 5.08 13.63 -6.78
CA TRP A 247 5.33 12.71 -5.67
C TRP A 247 6.31 11.60 -6.05
N THR A 248 6.18 10.98 -7.23
CA THR A 248 7.16 9.99 -7.71
C THR A 248 8.55 10.59 -7.87
N ALA A 249 8.66 11.83 -8.35
CA ALA A 249 9.94 12.54 -8.44
C ALA A 249 10.55 12.76 -7.06
N TYR A 250 9.74 13.18 -6.08
CA TYR A 250 10.20 13.36 -4.71
C TYR A 250 10.66 12.04 -4.07
N ALA A 251 9.86 10.98 -4.18
CA ALA A 251 10.21 9.65 -3.68
C ALA A 251 11.46 9.06 -4.35
N SER A 252 11.76 9.45 -5.59
CA SER A 252 13.02 9.06 -6.25
C SER A 252 14.21 9.84 -5.69
N GLN A 253 14.04 11.15 -5.45
CA GLN A 253 15.06 12.04 -4.90
C GLN A 253 15.46 11.66 -3.46
N ILE A 254 14.48 11.26 -2.64
CA ILE A 254 14.65 11.05 -1.19
C ILE A 254 15.67 9.97 -0.83
N SER A 255 16.12 9.14 -1.78
CA SER A 255 17.14 8.12 -1.53
C SER A 255 18.50 8.67 -1.07
N GLY A 256 18.74 9.97 -1.22
CA GLY A 256 19.91 10.64 -0.66
C GLY A 256 19.70 11.26 0.73
N CYS A 257 18.49 11.22 1.29
CA CYS A 257 18.16 11.84 2.58
C CYS A 257 18.89 11.15 3.74
N SER A 258 19.50 11.94 4.63
CA SER A 258 20.18 11.47 5.84
C SER A 258 19.25 11.07 6.99
N ASP A 259 17.99 11.51 6.94
CA ASP A 259 16.95 11.06 7.86
C ASP A 259 16.33 9.76 7.32
N ASP A 260 16.88 8.62 7.76
CA ASP A 260 16.45 7.29 7.33
C ASP A 260 14.95 7.07 7.58
N THR A 261 14.42 7.58 8.70
CA THR A 261 13.02 7.35 9.08
C THR A 261 12.08 8.14 8.17
N TRP A 262 12.42 9.40 7.85
CA TRP A 262 11.69 10.18 6.86
C TRP A 262 11.80 9.58 5.46
N MET A 263 13.00 9.17 5.05
CA MET A 263 13.23 8.52 3.75
C MET A 263 12.32 7.29 3.59
N GLU A 264 12.28 6.42 4.60
CA GLU A 264 11.43 5.23 4.59
C GLU A 264 9.95 5.58 4.48
N LEU A 265 9.47 6.56 5.28
CA LEU A 265 8.09 7.01 5.23
C LEU A 265 7.70 7.47 3.82
N ILE A 266 8.52 8.30 3.16
CA ILE A 266 8.24 8.79 1.80
C ILE A 266 8.22 7.64 0.79
N LYS A 267 9.18 6.71 0.87
CA LYS A 267 9.25 5.58 -0.05
C LYS A 267 8.05 4.64 0.10
N ILE A 268 7.65 4.33 1.33
CA ILE A 268 6.51 3.45 1.59
C ILE A 268 5.19 4.13 1.20
N SER A 269 5.11 5.45 1.34
CA SER A 269 3.97 6.24 0.85
C SER A 269 3.86 6.24 -0.67
N GLU A 270 4.99 6.23 -1.40
CA GLU A 270 4.97 5.98 -2.85
C GLU A 270 4.43 4.59 -3.17
N LEU A 271 4.84 3.54 -2.43
CA LEU A 271 4.28 2.18 -2.62
C LEU A 271 2.78 2.12 -2.34
N MET A 272 2.30 2.81 -1.31
CA MET A 272 0.87 2.94 -0.99
C MET A 272 0.11 3.59 -2.15
N LYS A 273 0.53 4.78 -2.61
CA LYS A 273 -0.06 5.49 -3.75
C LYS A 273 -0.17 4.58 -4.97
N ASN A 274 0.91 3.88 -5.24
CA ASN A 274 1.08 2.92 -6.32
C ASN A 274 0.08 1.75 -6.27
N ARG A 275 -0.13 1.14 -5.10
CA ARG A 275 -1.13 0.07 -4.93
C ARG A 275 -2.56 0.56 -4.99
N ILE A 276 -2.83 1.79 -4.53
CA ILE A 276 -4.16 2.42 -4.65
C ILE A 276 -4.52 2.61 -6.13
N HIS A 277 -3.61 3.17 -6.93
CA HIS A 277 -3.84 3.33 -8.37
C HIS A 277 -4.02 2.00 -9.10
N HIS A 278 -3.31 0.94 -8.68
CA HIS A 278 -3.50 -0.39 -9.25
C HIS A 278 -4.92 -0.92 -8.94
N MET A 279 -5.38 -0.80 -7.70
CA MET A 279 -6.73 -1.19 -7.31
C MET A 279 -7.78 -0.37 -8.07
N MET A 280 -7.60 0.95 -8.23
CA MET A 280 -8.49 1.78 -9.04
C MET A 280 -8.60 1.29 -10.48
N TYR A 281 -7.48 0.93 -11.11
CA TYR A 281 -7.48 0.36 -12.45
C TYR A 281 -8.25 -0.97 -12.50
N LYS A 282 -8.05 -1.85 -11.51
CA LYS A 282 -8.79 -3.13 -11.43
C LYS A 282 -10.28 -2.93 -11.22
N MET A 283 -10.68 -1.94 -10.42
CA MET A 283 -12.09 -1.60 -10.26
C MET A 283 -12.72 -1.18 -11.58
N THR A 284 -12.07 -0.38 -12.42
CA THR A 284 -12.62 0.02 -13.73
C THR A 284 -12.76 -1.12 -14.73
N ALA A 285 -12.17 -2.29 -14.45
CA ALA A 285 -12.32 -3.49 -15.27
C ALA A 285 -13.53 -4.35 -14.88
N LEU A 286 -14.14 -4.12 -13.70
CA LEU A 286 -15.40 -4.75 -13.27
C LEU A 286 -16.62 -4.14 -13.96
#